data_AF-A0A4R8LPW8-F1
#
_entry.id   AF-A0A4R8LPW8-F1
#
_cell.length_a   1.000
_cell.length_b   1.000
_cell.length_c   1.000
_cell.angle_alpha   90.00
_cell.angle_beta   90.00
_cell.angle_gamma   90.00
#
_symmetry.space_group_name_H-M   'P 1'
#
loop_
_entity.id
_entity.type
_entity.pdbx_description
1 polymer ?
#
loop_
_entity_poly.entity_id
_entity_poly.type
_entity_poly.pdbx_seq_one_letter_code
_entity_poly.pdbx_strand_id
1 'polypeptide(L)' 'MSAFRVLVGGFAIIATNGVAGGRQPVGKSDAVAFDVVDRTASGNTQYACRDQSFFDAWDFCTRRLALVAASKPH' A
#
# COMPACT_ATOMS: atom_id res chain seq x y z
N MET A 1 -5.81 -3.40 -18.90
CA MET A 1 -6.46 -3.48 -17.57
C MET A 1 -5.74 -2.54 -16.62
N SER A 2 -6.47 -1.81 -15.76
CA SER A 2 -5.88 -0.98 -14.72
C SER A 2 -5.45 -1.83 -13.53
N ALA A 3 -4.29 -1.55 -12.93
CA ALA A 3 -3.86 -2.23 -11.71
C ALA A 3 -4.82 -1.95 -10.55
N PHE A 4 -5.09 -2.99 -9.75
CA PHE A 4 -5.93 -2.87 -8.56
C PHE A 4 -5.19 -2.09 -7.47
N ARG A 5 -5.89 -1.10 -6.89
CA ARG A 5 -5.37 -0.28 -5.81
C ARG A 5 -6.45 0.03 -4.78
N VAL A 6 -6.04 0.15 -3.52
CA VAL A 6 -6.87 0.63 -2.42
C VAL A 6 -6.21 1.85 -1.80
N LEU A 7 -6.97 2.92 -1.58
CA LEU A 7 -6.47 4.13 -0.93
C LEU A 7 -6.81 4.08 0.56
N VAL A 8 -5.83 4.28 1.41
CA VAL A 8 -5.97 4.25 2.87
C VAL A 8 -5.33 5.50 3.45
N GLY A 9 -6.11 6.58 3.54
CA GLY A 9 -5.64 7.90 3.89
C GLY A 9 -4.48 8.36 3.00
N GLY A 10 -3.31 8.60 3.61
CA GLY A 10 -2.07 8.99 2.92
C GLY A 10 -1.37 7.87 2.13
N PHE A 11 -1.87 6.64 2.17
CA PHE A 11 -1.23 5.48 1.54
C PHE A 11 -2.04 4.94 0.36
N ALA A 12 -1.36 4.22 -0.54
CA ALA A 12 -1.97 3.33 -1.54
C ALA A 12 -1.43 1.92 -1.39
N ILE A 13 -2.33 0.94 -1.31
CA ILE A 13 -2.03 -0.48 -1.41
C ILE A 13 -2.23 -0.90 -2.87
N ILE A 14 -1.20 -1.46 -3.51
CA ILE A 14 -1.17 -1.80 -4.93
C ILE A 14 -1.00 -3.31 -5.06
N ALA A 15 -1.89 -3.97 -5.80
CA ALA A 15 -1.75 -5.38 -6.13
C ALA A 15 -0.58 -5.59 -7.09
N THR A 16 0.29 -6.56 -6.80
CA THR A 16 1.43 -6.94 -7.65
C THR A 16 1.45 -8.44 -7.90
N ASN A 17 2.14 -8.84 -8.98
CA ASN A 17 2.44 -10.25 -9.26
C ASN A 17 3.58 -10.84 -8.40
N GLY A 18 3.92 -10.18 -7.28
CA GLY A 18 4.92 -10.63 -6.32
C GLY A 18 6.36 -10.53 -6.81
N VAL A 19 7.31 -10.90 -5.95
CA VAL A 19 8.76 -10.86 -6.26
C VAL A 19 9.11 -11.68 -7.50
N ALA A 20 8.56 -12.89 -7.62
CA ALA A 20 8.83 -13.79 -8.74
C ALA A 20 8.36 -13.20 -10.08
N GLY A 21 7.31 -12.38 -10.09
CA GLY A 21 6.82 -11.68 -11.27
C GLY A 21 7.45 -10.30 -11.52
N GLY A 22 8.47 -9.92 -10.75
CA GLY A 22 9.13 -8.62 -10.87
C GLY A 22 8.33 -7.46 -10.29
N ARG A 23 7.40 -7.74 -9.36
CA ARG A 23 6.56 -6.74 -8.64
C ARG A 23 5.80 -5.81 -9.57
N GLN A 24 5.33 -6.32 -10.70
CA GLN A 24 4.53 -5.54 -11.64
C GLN A 24 3.11 -5.35 -11.09
N PRO A 25 2.53 -4.14 -11.19
CA PRO A 25 1.15 -3.91 -10.79
C PRO A 25 0.16 -4.72 -11.65
N VAL A 26 -0.78 -5.40 -11.00
CA VAL A 26 -1.75 -6.28 -11.67
C VAL A 26 -3.18 -6.06 -11.18
N GLY A 27 -4.16 -6.71 -11.83
CA GLY A 27 -5.54 -6.73 -11.38
C GLY A 27 -5.72 -7.52 -10.07
N LYS A 28 -6.90 -7.40 -9.45
CA LYS A 28 -7.18 -8.07 -8.16
C LYS A 28 -7.05 -9.59 -8.24
N SER A 29 -7.52 -10.19 -9.33
CA SER A 29 -7.53 -11.65 -9.51
C SER A 29 -6.14 -12.24 -9.78
N ASP A 30 -5.20 -11.42 -10.25
CA ASP A 30 -3.83 -11.83 -10.59
C ASP A 30 -2.83 -11.47 -9.47
N ALA A 31 -3.33 -10.88 -8.37
CA ALA A 31 -2.52 -10.40 -7.27
C ALA A 31 -1.94 -11.56 -6.48
N VAL A 32 -0.62 -11.56 -6.33
CA VAL A 32 0.12 -12.52 -5.48
C VAL A 32 0.62 -11.83 -4.22
N ALA A 33 0.91 -10.53 -4.30
CA ALA A 33 1.35 -9.72 -3.18
C ALA A 33 0.84 -8.28 -3.30
N PHE A 34 1.08 -7.49 -2.26
CA PHE A 34 0.67 -6.09 -2.20
C PHE A 34 1.83 -5.21 -1.74
N ASP A 35 2.02 -4.11 -2.47
CA ASP A 35 2.98 -3.06 -2.13
C ASP A 35 2.23 -1.86 -1.54
N VAL A 36 2.82 -1.20 -0.54
CA VAL A 36 2.27 0.04 0.03
C VAL A 36 3.14 1.21 -0.39
N VAL A 37 2.52 2.21 -1.00
CA VAL A 37 3.14 3.47 -1.38
C VAL A 37 2.64 4.57 -0.45
N ASP A 38 3.58 5.33 0.13
CA ASP A 38 3.29 6.57 0.82
C ASP A 38 3.07 7.68 -0.21
N ARG A 39 1.86 8.23 -0.22
CA ARG A 39 1.43 9.32 -1.11
C ARG A 39 1.54 10.69 -0.45
N THR A 40 2.10 10.76 0.74
CA THR A 40 2.44 12.01 1.43
C THR A 40 3.92 12.33 1.30
N ALA A 41 4.75 11.32 1.02
CA ALA A 41 6.15 11.47 0.66
C ALA A 41 6.32 12.21 -0.67
N SER A 42 7.41 12.97 -0.79
CA SER A 42 7.70 13.76 -1.99
C SER A 42 7.75 12.86 -3.23
N GLY A 43 6.99 13.21 -4.25
CA GLY A 43 6.93 12.48 -5.52
C GLY A 43 5.97 11.29 -5.57
N ASN A 44 5.24 10.96 -4.49
CA ASN A 44 4.26 9.85 -4.46
C ASN A 44 4.84 8.47 -4.88
N THR A 45 6.14 8.27 -4.73
CA THR A 45 6.85 7.09 -5.24
C THR A 45 7.53 6.26 -4.15
N GLN A 46 7.45 6.71 -2.89
CA GLN A 46 8.13 6.02 -1.80
C GLN A 46 7.34 4.80 -1.35
N TYR A 47 7.97 3.62 -1.48
CA TYR A 47 7.40 2.39 -0.97
C TYR A 47 7.62 2.31 0.55
N ALA A 48 6.53 2.25 1.30
CA ALA A 48 6.54 2.09 2.74
C ALA A 48 6.77 0.63 3.15
N CYS A 49 6.18 -0.31 2.41
CA CYS A 49 6.47 -1.74 2.47
C CYS A 49 6.17 -2.41 1.11
N ARG A 50 6.75 -3.59 0.89
CA ARG A 50 6.64 -4.32 -0.37
C ARG A 50 6.41 -5.81 -0.14
N ASP A 51 5.79 -6.46 -1.10
CA ASP A 51 5.58 -7.91 -1.15
C ASP A 51 4.86 -8.44 0.10
N GLN A 52 3.84 -7.70 0.55
CA GLN A 52 3.06 -8.04 1.75
C GLN A 52 1.80 -8.81 1.38
N SER A 53 1.22 -9.52 2.35
CA SER A 53 -0.17 -9.93 2.25
C SER A 53 -1.09 -8.70 2.27
N PHE A 54 -2.32 -8.83 1.76
CA PHE A 54 -3.28 -7.72 1.81
C PHE A 54 -3.57 -7.26 3.24
N PHE A 55 -3.70 -8.21 4.18
CA PHE A 55 -4.01 -7.91 5.57
C PHE A 55 -2.85 -7.19 6.27
N ASP A 56 -1.61 -7.60 6.04
CA ASP A 56 -0.44 -6.93 6.62
C ASP A 56 -0.27 -5.50 6.08
N ALA A 57 -0.50 -5.32 4.77
CA ALA A 57 -0.50 -4.00 4.13
C ALA A 57 -1.60 -3.08 4.71
N TRP A 58 -2.79 -3.63 4.96
CA TRP A 58 -3.90 -2.91 5.58
C TRP A 58 -3.61 -2.53 7.03
N ASP A 59 -3.12 -3.47 7.84
CA ASP A 59 -2.73 -3.26 9.24
C ASP A 59 -1.65 -2.19 9.35
N PHE A 60 -0.65 -2.22 8.47
CA PHE A 60 0.39 -1.20 8.42
C PHE A 60 -0.21 0.20 8.21
N CYS A 61 -1.10 0.35 7.22
CA CYS A 61 -1.70 1.64 6.89
C CYS A 61 -2.57 2.16 8.04
N THR A 62 -3.44 1.31 8.61
CA THR A 62 -4.37 1.71 9.67
C THR A 62 -3.65 2.07 10.98
N ARG A 63 -2.60 1.33 11.36
CA ARG A 63 -1.75 1.68 12.52
C ARG A 63 -1.09 3.05 12.33
N ARG A 64 -0.56 3.36 11.15
CA ARG A 64 0.04 4.67 10.86
C ARG A 64 -0.99 5.79 10.89
N LEU A 65 -2.20 5.57 10.37
CA LEU A 65 -3.28 6.55 10.44
C LEU A 65 -3.71 6.81 11.90
N ALA A 66 -3.80 5.77 12.72
CA ALA A 66 -4.13 5.92 14.14
C ALA A 66 -3.10 6.78 14.89
N LEU A 67 -1.80 6.57 14.62
CA LEU A 67 -0.73 7.39 15.20
C LEU A 67 -0.85 8.87 14.79
N VAL A 68 -1.11 9.15 13.52
CA VAL A 68 -1.31 10.53 13.03
C VAL A 68 -2.54 11.17 13.67
N ALA A 69 -3.65 10.43 13.78
CA ALA A 69 -4.87 10.92 14.41
C ALA A 69 -4.65 11.23 15.90
N ALA A 70 -3.95 10.35 16.63
CA ALA A 70 -3.63 10.57 18.04
C ALA A 70 -2.64 11.73 18.28
N SER A 71 -1.85 12.11 17.28
CA SER A 71 -0.86 13.19 17.39
C SER A 71 -1.44 14.59 17.13
N LYS A 72 -2.68 14.70 16.63
CA LYS A 72 -3.32 16.00 16.42
C LYS A 72 -3.91 16.50 17.74
N PRO A 73 -3.56 17.72 18.20
CA PRO A 73 -4.28 18.34 19.31
C PRO A 73 -5.74 18.56 18.90
N HIS A 74 -6.66 18.19 19.81
CA HIS A 74 -8.10 18.36 19.65
C HIS A 74 -8.51 19.83 19.67
#